data_AF-A0A7V7EE29-F1
#
_entry.id   AF-A0A7V7EE29-F1
#
_cell.length_a   1.000
_cell.length_b   1.000
_cell.length_c   1.000
_cell.angle_alpha   90.00
_cell.angle_beta   90.00
_cell.angle_gamma   90.00
#
_symmetry.space_group_name_H-M   'P 1'
#
loop_
_entity.id
_entity.type
_entity.pdbx_description
1 polymer ?
#
loop_
_entity_poly.entity_id
_entity_poly.type
_entity_poly.pdbx_seq_one_letter_code
_entity_poly.pdbx_strand_id
1 'polypeptide(L)'
;MTTARETAPDARDSREPPEPQGALKPCAYIGTGGAPCRFTALRQNTFCFWHSAEAPKTGPLAGPLLVRLANEDVNMEGFQLAGIDLECRHLVGAQLIQANLEGARLFRAHVEGAHLFGANLRGASLFKANLQAANLRSADLTGANLLGANVKGAKLEGIVLGKNNIVANELEGNALARRRERGKALKAWQEAGEIYLALLNNHREAGRSEEAGELFYRLMVAKRKLMSRTRVNRWVSWFMDVLCGYGERPRRVVFAWVLLIFVSSLFYFGLGILDTSPDVEAYSALTALKTPPVAQAVKPAPIGMQAKSDEPGAVTSAGVSAPGESLLPKALPLPQKKPDFAYVGFDGSAGLLDNLRAYGSCLYFSVITMTTTGYGELVPTQDTRAVAAVEAFSGAFLMAVLVLVFGRKMMR
;
A
#
# COMPACT_ATOMS: atom_id res chain seq x y z
N MET A 1 -93.01 -48.50 54.03
CA MET A 1 -93.09 -48.90 52.61
C MET A 1 -91.96 -48.21 51.88
N THR A 2 -91.19 -48.98 51.09
CA THR A 2 -90.36 -48.59 49.91
C THR A 2 -89.25 -47.54 50.12
N THR A 3 -87.98 -47.93 50.31
CA THR A 3 -86.92 -48.18 49.28
C THR A 3 -86.75 -47.08 48.22
N ALA A 4 -85.64 -46.35 48.26
CA ALA A 4 -84.79 -46.06 47.09
C ALA A 4 -83.45 -45.42 47.50
N ARG A 5 -82.43 -45.79 46.75
CA ARG A 5 -80.98 -45.56 46.84
C ARG A 5 -80.62 -44.67 45.64
N GLU A 6 -79.70 -43.72 45.77
CA GLU A 6 -78.85 -43.13 44.69
C GLU A 6 -78.14 -41.87 45.24
N THR A 7 -76.89 -41.97 45.71
CA THR A 7 -75.60 -41.81 44.99
C THR A 7 -75.28 -40.39 44.51
N ALA A 8 -74.21 -39.83 45.08
CA ALA A 8 -73.61 -38.55 44.77
C ALA A 8 -73.06 -38.46 43.33
N PRO A 9 -72.98 -37.26 42.72
CA PRO A 9 -72.24 -37.07 41.49
C PRO A 9 -70.77 -36.77 41.79
N ASP A 10 -69.95 -37.72 41.34
CA ASP A 10 -68.51 -37.62 41.11
C ASP A 10 -68.27 -36.72 39.87
N ALA A 11 -67.73 -35.52 40.09
CA ALA A 11 -67.20 -34.67 39.02
C ALA A 11 -65.71 -34.43 39.30
N ARG A 12 -64.93 -35.37 38.77
CA ARG A 12 -63.48 -35.37 38.61
C ARG A 12 -62.94 -33.98 38.27
N ASP A 13 -62.27 -33.40 39.27
CA ASP A 13 -61.35 -32.28 39.14
C ASP A 13 -60.20 -32.73 38.24
N SER A 14 -60.29 -32.43 36.94
CA SER A 14 -59.20 -32.57 35.98
C SER A 14 -58.15 -31.47 36.22
N ARG A 15 -57.58 -31.43 37.42
CA ARG A 15 -56.29 -30.78 37.64
C ARG A 15 -55.24 -31.77 37.16
N GLU A 16 -54.78 -31.54 35.93
CA GLU A 16 -53.45 -31.94 35.53
C GLU A 16 -52.48 -31.64 36.71
N PRO A 17 -51.61 -32.58 37.09
CA PRO A 17 -50.62 -32.29 38.12
C PRO A 17 -49.81 -31.08 37.65
N PRO A 18 -49.49 -30.12 38.53
CA PRO A 18 -48.68 -28.98 38.14
C PRO A 18 -47.40 -29.49 37.50
N GLU A 19 -47.14 -29.07 36.25
CA GLU A 19 -45.87 -29.31 35.56
C GLU A 19 -44.71 -29.00 36.51
N PRO A 20 -43.65 -29.84 36.53
CA PRO A 20 -42.54 -29.63 37.44
C PRO A 20 -41.91 -28.25 37.16
N GLN A 21 -42.08 -27.34 38.11
CA GLN A 21 -41.49 -26.01 38.07
C GLN A 21 -39.96 -26.14 38.00
N GLY A 22 -39.40 -25.76 36.85
CA GLY A 22 -38.02 -25.27 36.79
C GLY A 22 -36.94 -26.28 36.38
N ALA A 23 -37.17 -27.10 35.35
CA ALA A 23 -36.03 -27.71 34.65
C ALA A 23 -35.16 -26.58 34.04
N LEU A 24 -33.95 -26.39 34.58
CA LEU A 24 -32.96 -25.45 34.05
C LEU A 24 -32.65 -25.83 32.61
N LYS A 25 -33.07 -25.01 31.65
CA LYS A 25 -32.80 -25.24 30.22
C LYS A 25 -31.30 -25.11 29.95
N PRO A 26 -30.72 -25.94 29.05
CA PRO A 26 -29.34 -25.74 28.62
C PRO A 26 -29.21 -24.41 27.85
N CYS A 27 -28.01 -23.83 27.87
CA CYS A 27 -27.73 -22.63 27.08
C CYS A 27 -27.93 -22.91 25.58
N ALA A 28 -28.61 -22.00 24.88
CA ALA A 28 -28.87 -22.11 23.45
C ALA A 28 -27.65 -21.85 22.55
N TYR A 29 -26.49 -21.49 23.10
CA TYR A 29 -25.28 -21.23 22.32
C TYR A 29 -24.67 -22.53 21.78
N ILE A 30 -24.37 -22.53 20.48
CA ILE A 30 -23.72 -23.61 19.76
C ILE A 30 -22.41 -23.05 19.19
N GLY A 31 -21.28 -23.67 19.56
CA GLY A 31 -19.96 -23.27 19.06
C GLY A 31 -19.74 -23.62 17.59
N THR A 32 -18.63 -23.16 17.01
CA THR A 32 -18.26 -23.38 15.59
C THR A 32 -18.14 -24.86 15.21
N GLY A 33 -17.91 -25.75 16.17
CA GLY A 33 -17.89 -27.21 15.98
C GLY A 33 -19.22 -27.94 16.25
N GLY A 34 -20.33 -27.22 16.45
CA GLY A 34 -21.63 -27.82 16.81
C GLY A 34 -21.76 -28.27 18.26
N ALA A 35 -20.71 -28.09 19.08
CA ALA A 35 -20.73 -28.44 20.49
C ALA A 35 -21.61 -27.45 21.30
N PRO A 36 -22.59 -27.94 22.08
CA PRO A 36 -23.40 -27.08 22.93
C PRO A 36 -22.61 -26.60 24.14
N CYS A 37 -22.99 -25.44 24.66
CA CYS A 37 -22.41 -24.88 25.87
C CYS A 37 -22.73 -25.76 27.12
N ARG A 38 -21.74 -25.98 27.99
CA ARG A 38 -21.88 -26.81 29.22
C ARG A 38 -22.74 -26.17 30.32
N PHE A 39 -23.03 -24.88 30.21
CA PHE A 39 -23.68 -24.11 31.28
C PHE A 39 -25.21 -24.07 31.09
N THR A 40 -25.92 -23.98 32.21
CA THR A 40 -27.36 -23.78 32.22
C THR A 40 -27.73 -22.33 31.89
N ALA A 41 -28.85 -22.16 31.22
CA ALA A 41 -29.40 -20.85 30.93
C ALA A 41 -29.90 -20.16 32.21
N LEU A 42 -29.87 -18.83 32.23
CA LEU A 42 -30.46 -18.04 33.31
C LEU A 42 -32.00 -18.21 33.28
N ARG A 43 -32.68 -18.17 34.45
CA ARG A 43 -34.13 -18.46 34.55
C ARG A 43 -35.02 -17.68 33.56
N GLN A 44 -34.61 -16.47 33.17
CA GLN A 44 -35.35 -15.60 32.26
C GLN A 44 -34.66 -15.40 30.90
N ASN A 45 -33.54 -16.08 30.64
CA ASN A 45 -32.73 -15.84 29.44
C ASN A 45 -32.50 -17.15 28.68
N THR A 46 -32.32 -17.08 27.37
CA THR A 46 -32.00 -18.26 26.53
C THR A 46 -30.54 -18.67 26.65
N PHE A 47 -29.71 -17.76 27.15
CA PHE A 47 -28.27 -17.92 27.27
C PHE A 47 -27.83 -18.08 28.74
N CYS A 48 -26.68 -18.72 28.93
CA CYS A 48 -26.01 -18.75 30.23
C CYS A 48 -25.45 -17.36 30.58
N PHE A 49 -24.98 -17.21 31.82
CA PHE A 49 -24.33 -16.00 32.29
C PHE A 49 -23.24 -15.49 31.32
N TRP A 50 -22.42 -16.38 30.76
CA TRP A 50 -21.30 -16.03 29.88
C TRP A 50 -21.71 -15.64 28.47
N HIS A 51 -22.77 -16.24 27.91
CA HIS A 51 -23.24 -15.96 26.55
C HIS A 51 -24.30 -14.85 26.49
N SER A 52 -24.89 -14.46 27.62
CA SER A 52 -25.81 -13.32 27.68
C SER A 52 -25.05 -12.00 27.56
N ALA A 53 -25.42 -11.14 26.60
CA ALA A 53 -24.89 -9.78 26.49
C ALA A 53 -25.48 -8.82 27.55
N GLU A 54 -26.65 -9.14 28.09
CA GLU A 54 -27.39 -8.29 29.04
C GLU A 54 -26.83 -8.39 30.45
N ALA A 55 -26.28 -9.56 30.82
CA ALA A 55 -25.71 -9.78 32.15
C ALA A 55 -24.38 -9.00 32.29
N PRO A 56 -24.29 -8.01 33.19
CA PRO A 56 -23.08 -7.22 33.38
C PRO A 56 -21.97 -8.09 33.98
N LYS A 57 -20.80 -8.08 33.34
CA LYS A 57 -19.61 -8.86 33.77
C LYS A 57 -18.50 -7.99 34.35
N THR A 58 -18.87 -6.78 34.76
CA THR A 58 -17.98 -5.80 35.41
C THR A 58 -17.79 -6.06 36.91
N GLY A 59 -18.53 -7.03 37.48
CA GLY A 59 -18.44 -7.37 38.90
C GLY A 59 -17.11 -8.04 39.29
N PRO A 60 -16.67 -7.91 40.56
CA PRO A 60 -15.36 -8.39 41.02
C PRO A 60 -15.19 -9.90 40.97
N LEU A 61 -16.29 -10.66 40.93
CA LEU A 61 -16.29 -12.12 40.87
C LEU A 61 -16.11 -12.67 39.45
N ALA A 62 -16.44 -11.90 38.41
CA ALA A 62 -16.42 -12.39 37.04
C ALA A 62 -14.99 -12.75 36.57
N GLY A 63 -14.01 -11.90 36.88
CA GLY A 63 -12.61 -12.13 36.53
C GLY A 63 -12.03 -13.41 37.15
N PRO A 64 -12.09 -13.60 38.48
CA PRO A 64 -11.64 -14.83 39.13
C PRO A 64 -12.35 -16.10 38.61
N LEU A 65 -13.65 -16.02 38.34
CA LEU A 65 -14.40 -17.14 37.78
C LEU A 65 -13.90 -17.48 36.37
N LEU A 66 -13.61 -16.49 35.52
CA LEU A 66 -13.07 -16.73 34.19
C LEU A 66 -11.68 -17.39 34.25
N VAL A 67 -10.83 -17.00 35.20
CA VAL A 67 -9.52 -17.65 35.41
C VAL A 67 -9.69 -19.12 35.80
N ARG A 68 -10.67 -19.45 36.65
CA ARG A 68 -10.97 -20.86 36.97
C ARG A 68 -11.41 -21.64 35.73
N LEU A 69 -12.26 -21.05 34.89
CA LEU A 69 -12.68 -21.66 33.63
C LEU A 69 -11.51 -21.86 32.66
N ALA A 70 -10.58 -20.91 32.60
CA ALA A 70 -9.37 -21.04 31.80
C ALA A 70 -8.48 -22.21 32.28
N ASN A 71 -8.35 -22.40 33.59
CA ASN A 71 -7.57 -23.50 34.18
C ASN A 71 -8.26 -24.87 34.02
N GLU A 72 -9.57 -24.91 33.81
CA GLU A 72 -10.34 -26.12 33.53
C GLU A 72 -10.39 -26.49 32.03
N ASP A 73 -9.61 -25.80 31.18
CA ASP A 73 -9.58 -25.97 29.72
C ASP A 73 -10.97 -25.90 29.06
N VAL A 74 -11.84 -25.04 29.60
CA VAL A 74 -13.21 -24.88 29.12
C VAL A 74 -13.20 -24.12 27.81
N ASN A 75 -13.99 -24.60 26.83
CA ASN A 75 -14.24 -23.83 25.63
C ASN A 75 -15.06 -22.57 25.99
N MET A 76 -14.44 -21.39 25.92
CA MET A 76 -15.04 -20.08 26.22
C MET A 76 -15.40 -19.32 24.94
N GLU A 77 -15.68 -20.06 23.87
CA GLU A 77 -16.04 -19.51 22.58
C GLU A 77 -17.34 -18.67 22.64
N GLY A 78 -17.31 -17.50 22.02
CA GLY A 78 -18.44 -16.58 21.93
C GLY A 78 -18.85 -15.90 23.24
N PHE A 79 -18.03 -16.00 24.30
CA PHE A 79 -18.34 -15.40 25.59
C PHE A 79 -18.47 -13.87 25.47
N GLN A 80 -19.52 -13.32 26.08
CA GLN A 80 -19.85 -11.89 26.05
C GLN A 80 -19.21 -11.16 27.23
N LEU A 81 -17.90 -10.96 27.20
CA LEU A 81 -17.05 -10.42 28.28
C LEU A 81 -16.83 -8.90 28.20
N ALA A 82 -17.77 -8.14 27.64
CA ALA A 82 -17.62 -6.70 27.49
C ALA A 82 -17.39 -6.00 28.84
N GLY A 83 -16.37 -5.15 28.90
CA GLY A 83 -15.99 -4.38 30.09
C GLY A 83 -15.45 -5.19 31.27
N ILE A 84 -15.18 -6.50 31.11
CA ILE A 84 -14.70 -7.33 32.22
C ILE A 84 -13.37 -6.83 32.77
N ASP A 85 -13.20 -6.93 34.09
CA ASP A 85 -11.94 -6.65 34.76
C ASP A 85 -11.08 -7.92 34.88
N LEU A 86 -10.01 -7.95 34.10
CA LEU A 86 -9.02 -9.03 34.03
C LEU A 86 -7.61 -8.50 34.35
N GLU A 87 -7.54 -7.40 35.10
CA GLU A 87 -6.27 -6.80 35.51
C GLU A 87 -5.39 -7.81 36.26
N CYS A 88 -4.14 -7.95 35.79
CA CYS A 88 -3.13 -8.87 36.33
C CYS A 88 -3.57 -10.35 36.43
N ARG A 89 -4.55 -10.79 35.62
CA ARG A 89 -5.04 -12.18 35.64
C ARG A 89 -4.26 -13.11 34.72
N HIS A 90 -4.21 -14.39 35.10
CA HIS A 90 -3.60 -15.47 34.31
C HIS A 90 -4.67 -16.17 33.46
N LEU A 91 -4.53 -16.05 32.14
CA LEU A 91 -5.38 -16.64 31.11
C LEU A 91 -4.51 -17.33 30.05
N VAL A 92 -3.42 -17.97 30.50
CA VAL A 92 -2.47 -18.67 29.63
C VAL A 92 -3.19 -19.83 28.94
N GLY A 93 -3.12 -19.90 27.62
CA GLY A 93 -3.79 -20.93 26.82
C GLY A 93 -5.32 -20.83 26.74
N ALA A 94 -5.94 -19.77 27.28
CA ALA A 94 -7.39 -19.65 27.34
C ALA A 94 -8.07 -19.71 25.95
N GLN A 95 -9.17 -20.46 25.85
CA GLN A 95 -9.95 -20.67 24.62
C GLN A 95 -11.02 -19.57 24.44
N LEU A 96 -10.63 -18.37 24.04
CA LEU A 96 -11.49 -17.18 23.90
C LEU A 96 -11.85 -16.87 22.44
N ILE A 97 -12.12 -17.91 21.65
CA ILE A 97 -12.43 -17.80 20.22
C ILE A 97 -13.73 -17.00 20.04
N GLN A 98 -13.72 -15.98 19.18
CA GLN A 98 -14.86 -15.08 18.93
C GLN A 98 -15.44 -14.44 20.21
N ALA A 99 -14.69 -14.39 21.31
CA ALA A 99 -15.14 -13.75 22.54
C ALA A 99 -15.27 -12.24 22.34
N ASN A 100 -16.29 -11.65 22.96
CA ASN A 100 -16.48 -10.22 23.00
C ASN A 100 -15.80 -9.63 24.24
N LEU A 101 -14.60 -9.08 24.09
CA LEU A 101 -13.80 -8.42 25.11
C LEU A 101 -13.78 -6.89 24.90
N GLU A 102 -14.84 -6.33 24.30
CA GLU A 102 -14.96 -4.89 24.08
C GLU A 102 -14.83 -4.12 25.39
N GLY A 103 -13.92 -3.15 25.45
CA GLY A 103 -13.64 -2.35 26.64
C GLY A 103 -13.07 -3.13 27.83
N ALA A 104 -12.67 -4.40 27.65
CA ALA A 104 -12.11 -5.21 28.73
C ALA A 104 -10.81 -4.60 29.28
N ARG A 105 -10.61 -4.70 30.60
CA ARG A 105 -9.39 -4.27 31.28
C ARG A 105 -8.43 -5.44 31.39
N LEU A 106 -7.45 -5.50 30.51
CA LEU A 106 -6.41 -6.54 30.45
C LEU A 106 -5.03 -5.98 30.84
N PHE A 107 -5.00 -4.94 31.69
CA PHE A 107 -3.75 -4.33 32.16
C PHE A 107 -2.88 -5.38 32.83
N ARG A 108 -1.64 -5.56 32.32
CA ARG A 108 -0.68 -6.59 32.78
C ARG A 108 -1.26 -8.01 32.86
N ALA A 109 -2.29 -8.33 32.09
CA ALA A 109 -2.82 -9.69 32.04
C ALA A 109 -1.82 -10.64 31.36
N HIS A 110 -1.75 -11.89 31.83
CA HIS A 110 -0.94 -12.95 31.24
C HIS A 110 -1.83 -13.79 30.32
N VAL A 111 -1.76 -13.54 29.02
CA VAL A 111 -2.64 -14.13 27.99
C VAL A 111 -1.80 -14.90 26.96
N GLU A 112 -0.70 -15.50 27.45
CA GLU A 112 0.29 -16.21 26.65
C GLU A 112 -0.33 -17.45 26.01
N GLY A 113 -0.11 -17.66 24.71
CA GLY A 113 -0.65 -18.81 23.98
C GLY A 113 -2.19 -18.87 23.90
N ALA A 114 -2.92 -17.85 24.36
CA ALA A 114 -4.38 -17.87 24.32
C ALA A 114 -4.92 -17.87 22.89
N HIS A 115 -6.08 -18.51 22.70
CA HIS A 115 -6.78 -18.57 21.43
C HIS A 115 -7.83 -17.46 21.35
N LEU A 116 -7.48 -16.35 20.71
CA LEU A 116 -8.31 -15.14 20.53
C LEU A 116 -8.72 -14.95 19.06
N PHE A 117 -8.88 -16.04 18.32
CA PHE A 117 -9.27 -15.99 16.90
C PHE A 117 -10.60 -15.26 16.75
N GLY A 118 -10.64 -14.20 15.95
CA GLY A 118 -11.85 -13.40 15.73
C GLY A 118 -12.40 -12.69 16.98
N ALA A 119 -11.62 -12.57 18.06
CA ALA A 119 -12.08 -11.89 19.27
C ALA A 119 -12.31 -10.38 19.03
N ASN A 120 -13.36 -9.83 19.65
CA ASN A 120 -13.61 -8.39 19.64
C ASN A 120 -12.90 -7.76 20.85
N LEU A 121 -11.79 -7.06 20.62
CA LEU A 121 -10.99 -6.35 21.63
C LEU A 121 -11.10 -4.82 21.44
N ARG A 122 -12.19 -4.34 20.82
CA ARG A 122 -12.41 -2.91 20.60
C ARG A 122 -12.33 -2.13 21.90
N GLY A 123 -11.54 -1.06 21.93
CA GLY A 123 -11.38 -0.22 23.12
C GLY A 123 -10.78 -0.93 24.34
N ALA A 124 -10.31 -2.18 24.23
CA ALA A 124 -9.75 -2.91 25.35
C ALA A 124 -8.40 -2.31 25.80
N SER A 125 -8.11 -2.36 27.09
CA SER A 125 -6.83 -1.92 27.64
C SER A 125 -5.88 -3.10 27.77
N LEU A 126 -4.99 -3.28 26.79
CA LEU A 126 -3.92 -4.30 26.77
C LEU A 126 -2.56 -3.75 27.25
N PHE A 127 -2.57 -2.65 28.01
CA PHE A 127 -1.34 -2.02 28.47
C PHE A 127 -0.47 -2.99 29.28
N LYS A 128 0.76 -3.21 28.81
CA LYS A 128 1.72 -4.18 29.38
C LYS A 128 1.20 -5.62 29.50
N ALA A 129 0.17 -6.00 28.74
CA ALA A 129 -0.32 -7.38 28.69
C ALA A 129 0.72 -8.29 28.02
N ASN A 130 0.82 -9.55 28.47
CA ASN A 130 1.63 -10.55 27.78
C ASN A 130 0.76 -11.35 26.81
N LEU A 131 0.94 -11.10 25.51
CA LEU A 131 0.26 -11.79 24.40
C LEU A 131 1.23 -12.71 23.63
N GLN A 132 2.34 -13.10 24.26
CA GLN A 132 3.34 -13.94 23.61
C GLN A 132 2.70 -15.24 23.08
N ALA A 133 3.00 -15.57 21.82
CA ALA A 133 2.44 -16.74 21.12
C ALA A 133 0.90 -16.83 21.06
N ALA A 134 0.16 -15.77 21.46
CA ALA A 134 -1.29 -15.77 21.39
C ALA A 134 -1.79 -15.76 19.94
N ASN A 135 -2.92 -16.41 19.69
CA ASN A 135 -3.56 -16.41 18.38
C ASN A 135 -4.60 -15.30 18.28
N LEU A 136 -4.25 -14.17 17.67
CA LEU A 136 -5.10 -12.99 17.46
C LEU A 136 -5.56 -12.86 16.01
N ARG A 137 -5.53 -13.94 15.22
CA ARG A 137 -5.91 -13.87 13.81
C ARG A 137 -7.36 -13.38 13.67
N SER A 138 -7.56 -12.41 12.79
CA SER A 138 -8.84 -11.75 12.54
C SER A 138 -9.47 -11.06 13.75
N ALA A 139 -8.70 -10.78 14.80
CA ALA A 139 -9.20 -10.05 15.97
C ALA A 139 -9.37 -8.55 15.66
N ASP A 140 -10.39 -7.94 16.27
CA ASP A 140 -10.62 -6.50 16.18
C ASP A 140 -10.01 -5.77 17.37
N LEU A 141 -8.94 -5.02 17.12
CA LEU A 141 -8.20 -4.21 18.08
C LEU A 141 -8.48 -2.71 17.89
N THR A 142 -9.60 -2.35 17.26
CA THR A 142 -9.92 -0.94 16.98
C THR A 142 -10.05 -0.15 18.28
N GLY A 143 -9.22 0.87 18.43
CA GLY A 143 -9.22 1.70 19.65
C GLY A 143 -8.58 1.02 20.87
N ALA A 144 -8.02 -0.18 20.75
CA ALA A 144 -7.36 -0.86 21.87
C ALA A 144 -6.03 -0.18 22.24
N ASN A 145 -5.71 -0.17 23.53
CA ASN A 145 -4.42 0.31 24.03
C ASN A 145 -3.40 -0.83 24.10
N LEU A 146 -2.48 -0.88 23.13
CA LEU A 146 -1.43 -1.90 23.00
C LEU A 146 -0.08 -1.47 23.60
N LEU A 147 -0.03 -0.32 24.31
CA LEU A 147 1.23 0.23 24.77
C LEU A 147 1.95 -0.73 25.75
N GLY A 148 3.19 -1.10 25.40
CA GLY A 148 4.00 -2.03 26.17
C GLY A 148 3.52 -3.49 26.15
N ALA A 149 2.52 -3.83 25.34
CA ALA A 149 2.07 -5.22 25.20
C ALA A 149 3.16 -6.08 24.55
N ASN A 150 3.43 -7.26 25.12
CA ASN A 150 4.36 -8.21 24.53
C ASN A 150 3.64 -9.06 23.48
N VAL A 151 3.83 -8.74 22.21
CA VAL A 151 3.24 -9.45 21.06
C VAL A 151 4.23 -10.41 20.38
N LYS A 152 5.34 -10.79 21.05
CA LYS A 152 6.36 -11.65 20.43
C LYS A 152 5.78 -13.02 20.05
N GLY A 153 5.97 -13.45 18.80
CA GLY A 153 5.44 -14.71 18.29
C GLY A 153 3.91 -14.82 18.22
N ALA A 154 3.15 -13.76 18.54
CA ALA A 154 1.71 -13.73 18.39
C ALA A 154 1.30 -13.85 16.92
N LYS A 155 0.17 -14.51 16.64
CA LYS A 155 -0.40 -14.59 15.28
C LYS A 155 -1.32 -13.39 15.07
N LEU A 156 -0.83 -12.38 14.35
CA LEU A 156 -1.51 -11.10 14.11
C LEU A 156 -2.11 -10.99 12.69
N GLU A 157 -2.42 -12.11 12.05
CA GLU A 157 -2.92 -12.13 10.66
C GLU A 157 -4.31 -11.49 10.57
N GLY A 158 -4.47 -10.51 9.68
CA GLY A 158 -5.78 -9.89 9.43
C GLY A 158 -6.38 -9.17 10.65
N ILE A 159 -5.55 -8.72 11.60
CA ILE A 159 -6.03 -7.89 12.71
C ILE A 159 -6.57 -6.55 12.21
N VAL A 160 -7.58 -6.03 12.89
CA VAL A 160 -8.14 -4.71 12.60
C VAL A 160 -7.73 -3.72 13.68
N LEU A 161 -6.80 -2.81 13.39
CA LEU A 161 -6.40 -1.74 14.33
C LEU A 161 -7.31 -0.51 14.24
N GLY A 162 -8.07 -0.40 13.14
CA GLY A 162 -8.91 0.73 12.79
C GLY A 162 -8.76 1.13 11.33
N LYS A 163 -9.38 2.24 10.92
CA LYS A 163 -9.32 2.72 9.53
C LYS A 163 -7.88 3.01 9.13
N ASN A 164 -7.39 2.34 8.08
CA ASN A 164 -6.02 2.42 7.58
C ASN A 164 -4.94 2.07 8.62
N ASN A 165 -5.21 1.13 9.53
CA ASN A 165 -4.26 0.66 10.56
C ASN A 165 -3.78 1.76 11.52
N ILE A 166 -4.63 2.74 11.82
CA ILE A 166 -4.31 3.81 12.77
C ILE A 166 -4.64 3.36 14.19
N VAL A 167 -3.65 3.35 15.07
CA VAL A 167 -3.83 3.04 16.50
C VAL A 167 -4.47 4.20 17.27
N ALA A 168 -5.12 3.88 18.39
CA ALA A 168 -5.80 4.85 19.26
C ALA A 168 -4.90 6.04 19.65
N ASN A 169 -3.66 5.77 20.09
CA ASN A 169 -2.71 6.80 20.54
C ASN A 169 -2.37 7.80 19.42
N GLU A 170 -2.36 7.36 18.15
CA GLU A 170 -2.13 8.29 17.03
C GLU A 170 -3.33 9.23 16.83
N LEU A 171 -4.56 8.73 16.94
CA LEU A 171 -5.78 9.53 16.87
C LEU A 171 -5.83 10.54 18.01
N GLU A 172 -5.52 10.11 19.24
CA GLU A 172 -5.43 10.96 20.42
C GLU A 172 -4.39 12.07 20.22
N GLY A 173 -3.18 11.73 19.78
CA GLY A 173 -2.14 12.70 19.50
C GLY A 173 -2.55 13.72 18.43
N ASN A 174 -3.27 13.30 17.39
CA ASN A 174 -3.81 14.20 16.38
C ASN A 174 -4.88 15.15 16.95
N ALA A 175 -5.76 14.65 17.82
CA ALA A 175 -6.78 15.45 18.48
C ALA A 175 -6.16 16.50 19.43
N LEU A 176 -5.17 16.08 20.23
CA LEU A 176 -4.41 16.97 21.13
C LEU A 176 -3.62 18.03 20.36
N ALA A 177 -3.04 17.67 19.21
CA ALA A 177 -2.35 18.62 18.36
C ALA A 177 -3.27 19.71 17.80
N ARG A 178 -4.55 19.38 17.49
CA ARG A 178 -5.57 20.36 17.09
C ARG A 178 -5.92 21.32 18.23
N ARG A 179 -5.93 20.82 19.47
CA ARG A 179 -6.14 21.62 20.70
C ARG A 179 -4.92 22.46 21.12
N ARG A 180 -3.85 22.47 20.33
CA ARG A 180 -2.56 23.14 20.63
C ARG A 180 -1.82 22.59 21.85
N GLU A 181 -2.20 21.41 22.37
CA GLU A 181 -1.53 20.73 23.48
C GLU A 181 -0.31 19.91 23.00
N ARG A 182 0.71 20.60 22.47
CA ARG A 182 1.86 19.95 21.83
C ARG A 182 2.59 18.94 22.71
N GLY A 183 2.77 19.24 24.00
CA GLY A 183 3.49 18.36 24.92
C GLY A 183 2.81 16.99 25.06
N LYS A 184 1.48 16.96 25.22
CA LYS A 184 0.71 15.71 25.31
C LYS A 184 0.64 15.00 23.96
N ALA A 185 0.48 15.76 22.87
CA ALA A 185 0.48 15.19 21.51
C ALA A 185 1.78 14.45 21.18
N LEU A 186 2.93 15.00 21.58
CA LEU A 186 4.24 14.36 21.38
C LEU A 186 4.32 13.02 22.13
N LYS A 187 3.84 12.95 23.37
CA LYS A 187 3.79 11.70 24.15
C LYS A 187 2.91 10.66 23.44
N ALA A 188 1.70 11.03 23.05
CA ALA A 188 0.79 10.12 22.36
C ALA A 188 1.36 9.59 21.02
N TRP A 189 2.08 10.43 20.26
CA TRP A 189 2.75 9.98 19.04
C TRP A 189 3.99 9.11 19.30
N GLN A 190 4.68 9.32 20.41
CA GLN A 190 5.79 8.46 20.83
C GLN A 190 5.27 7.06 21.18
N GLU A 191 4.22 6.99 22.01
CA GLU A 191 3.54 5.75 22.38
C GLU A 191 3.00 5.01 21.14
N ALA A 192 2.37 5.73 20.20
CA ALA A 192 1.95 5.15 18.93
C ALA A 192 3.12 4.55 18.15
N GLY A 193 4.28 5.22 18.15
CA GLY A 193 5.50 4.71 17.51
C GLY A 193 6.02 3.42 18.13
N GLU A 194 5.96 3.30 19.46
CA GLU A 194 6.33 2.08 20.19
C GLU A 194 5.40 0.91 19.84
N ILE A 195 4.09 1.17 19.76
CA ILE A 195 3.10 0.17 19.35
C ILE A 195 3.37 -0.31 17.92
N TYR A 196 3.55 0.61 16.97
CA TYR A 196 3.86 0.24 15.58
C TYR A 196 5.15 -0.55 15.46
N LEU A 197 6.18 -0.21 16.25
CA LEU A 197 7.45 -0.93 16.25
C LEU A 197 7.30 -2.36 16.78
N ALA A 198 6.55 -2.55 17.86
CA ALA A 198 6.29 -3.87 18.43
C ALA A 198 5.54 -4.78 17.44
N LEU A 199 4.48 -4.26 16.81
CA LEU A 199 3.74 -4.98 15.78
C LEU A 199 4.64 -5.27 14.57
N LEU A 200 5.37 -4.27 14.08
CA LEU A 200 6.28 -4.42 12.93
C LEU A 200 7.31 -5.52 13.15
N ASN A 201 7.92 -5.58 14.33
CA ASN A 201 8.92 -6.61 14.65
C ASN A 201 8.29 -8.00 14.63
N ASN A 202 7.08 -8.17 15.18
CA ASN A 202 6.35 -9.44 15.08
C ASN A 202 6.08 -9.84 13.62
N HIS A 203 5.56 -8.94 12.78
CA HIS A 203 5.27 -9.27 11.38
C HIS A 203 6.54 -9.61 10.59
N ARG A 204 7.67 -8.95 10.90
CA ARG A 204 8.97 -9.27 10.30
C ARG A 204 9.48 -10.65 10.72
N GLU A 205 9.38 -10.99 12.01
CA GLU A 205 9.72 -12.32 12.52
C GLU A 205 8.83 -13.41 11.89
N ALA A 206 7.57 -13.08 11.60
CA ALA A 206 6.63 -13.99 10.95
C ALA A 206 6.75 -14.05 9.42
N GLY A 207 7.66 -13.29 8.80
CA GLY A 207 7.83 -13.27 7.33
C GLY A 207 6.69 -12.59 6.55
N ARG A 208 5.85 -11.78 7.20
CA ARG A 208 4.68 -11.13 6.57
C ARG A 208 5.04 -9.76 5.99
N SER A 209 5.62 -9.75 4.80
CA SER A 209 6.21 -8.55 4.19
C SER A 209 5.21 -7.42 3.89
N GLU A 210 4.00 -7.73 3.43
CA GLU A 210 3.00 -6.72 3.06
C GLU A 210 2.43 -5.95 4.26
N GLU A 211 1.95 -6.68 5.28
CA GLU A 211 1.40 -6.08 6.52
C GLU A 211 2.49 -5.29 7.26
N ALA A 212 3.73 -5.81 7.28
CA ALA A 212 4.88 -5.10 7.81
C ALA A 212 5.18 -3.78 7.07
N GLY A 213 4.91 -3.70 5.76
CA GLY A 213 5.08 -2.49 4.96
C GLY A 213 4.16 -1.36 5.42
N GLU A 214 2.87 -1.63 5.61
CA GLU A 214 1.92 -0.60 6.09
C GLU A 214 2.23 -0.17 7.54
N LEU A 215 2.64 -1.10 8.42
CA LEU A 215 3.08 -0.75 9.77
C LEU A 215 4.36 0.10 9.77
N PHE A 216 5.30 -0.22 8.89
CA PHE A 216 6.51 0.58 8.70
C PHE A 216 6.19 1.99 8.20
N TYR A 217 5.29 2.12 7.23
CA TYR A 217 4.78 3.41 6.77
C TYR A 217 4.25 4.25 7.94
N ARG A 218 3.40 3.65 8.78
CA ARG A 218 2.80 4.31 9.94
C ARG A 218 3.82 4.71 10.99
N LEU A 219 4.79 3.84 11.27
CA LEU A 219 5.93 4.14 12.16
C LEU A 219 6.71 5.37 11.68
N MET A 220 6.99 5.48 10.38
CA MET A 220 7.70 6.63 9.81
C MET A 220 6.87 7.92 9.89
N VAL A 221 5.55 7.82 9.68
CA VAL A 221 4.64 8.96 9.89
C VAL A 221 4.63 9.42 11.35
N ALA A 222 4.59 8.50 12.32
CA ALA A 222 4.66 8.81 13.74
C ALA A 222 6.00 9.48 14.11
N LYS A 223 7.13 8.90 13.67
CA LYS A 223 8.48 9.49 13.85
C LYS A 223 8.57 10.89 13.26
N ARG A 224 7.97 11.13 12.09
CA ARG A 224 7.93 12.47 11.49
C ARG A 224 7.18 13.47 12.35
N LYS A 225 6.07 13.07 12.99
CA LYS A 225 5.28 13.95 13.86
C LYS A 225 6.08 14.42 15.08
N LEU A 226 6.98 13.58 15.60
CA LEU A 226 7.90 13.89 16.71
C LEU A 226 8.97 14.93 16.34
N MET A 227 9.31 15.08 15.06
CA MET A 227 10.34 16.04 14.64
C MET A 227 9.86 17.50 14.73
N SER A 228 10.73 18.41 15.16
CA SER A 228 10.45 19.87 15.06
C SER A 228 10.08 20.29 13.63
N ARG A 229 9.15 21.25 13.51
CA ARG A 229 8.66 21.78 12.22
C ARG A 229 9.72 22.49 11.40
N THR A 230 10.74 23.05 12.05
CA THR A 230 11.78 23.87 11.41
C THR A 230 12.99 23.05 10.94
N ARG A 231 13.02 21.75 11.21
CA ARG A 231 14.15 20.90 10.80
C ARG A 231 14.00 20.42 9.36
N VAL A 232 15.07 20.56 8.58
CA VAL A 232 15.20 20.02 7.22
C VAL A 232 14.82 18.54 7.16
N ASN A 233 15.19 17.75 8.16
CA ASN A 233 14.85 16.32 8.24
C ASN A 233 13.34 16.06 8.20
N ARG A 234 12.52 16.96 8.77
CA ARG A 234 11.06 16.84 8.70
C ARG A 234 10.55 17.13 7.30
N TRP A 235 11.13 18.12 6.62
CA TRP A 235 10.80 18.46 5.24
C TRP A 235 11.16 17.32 4.29
N VAL A 236 12.37 16.76 4.41
CA VAL A 236 12.82 15.60 3.62
C VAL A 236 11.90 14.39 3.85
N SER A 237 11.57 14.11 5.12
CA SER A 237 10.63 13.03 5.48
C SER A 237 9.22 13.28 4.94
N TRP A 238 8.76 14.53 4.91
CA TRP A 238 7.50 14.89 4.27
C TRP A 238 7.55 14.68 2.76
N PHE A 239 8.60 15.16 2.10
CA PHE A 239 8.83 14.99 0.67
C PHE A 239 8.82 13.50 0.28
N MET A 240 9.53 12.65 1.03
CA MET A 240 9.56 11.20 0.79
C MET A 240 8.20 10.50 1.00
N ASP A 241 7.38 10.96 1.95
CA ASP A 241 6.02 10.44 2.13
C ASP A 241 5.13 10.79 0.92
N VAL A 242 5.21 12.03 0.43
CA VAL A 242 4.46 12.48 -0.75
C VAL A 242 4.88 11.70 -1.99
N LEU A 243 6.18 11.60 -2.22
CA LEU A 243 6.75 11.01 -3.42
C LEU A 243 6.48 9.50 -3.53
N CYS A 244 6.88 8.73 -2.51
CA CYS A 244 6.88 7.27 -2.57
C CYS A 244 6.21 6.60 -1.36
N GLY A 245 5.71 7.37 -0.40
CA GLY A 245 5.18 6.83 0.86
C GLY A 245 6.23 6.03 1.62
N TYR A 246 7.45 6.56 1.71
CA TYR A 246 8.62 5.85 2.27
C TYR A 246 8.96 4.53 1.56
N GLY A 247 8.57 4.40 0.30
CA GLY A 247 8.83 3.23 -0.54
C GLY A 247 7.86 2.08 -0.35
N GLU A 248 6.79 2.24 0.43
CA GLU A 248 5.77 1.20 0.64
C GLU A 248 4.54 1.41 -0.27
N ARG A 249 4.44 2.55 -0.98
CA ARG A 249 3.27 2.90 -1.82
C ARG A 249 3.69 3.25 -3.26
N PRO A 250 4.00 2.25 -4.12
CA PRO A 250 4.46 2.49 -5.50
C PRO A 250 3.46 3.31 -6.32
N ARG A 251 2.16 3.14 -6.06
CA ARG A 251 1.07 3.94 -6.61
C ARG A 251 1.34 5.45 -6.56
N ARG A 252 1.91 5.95 -5.46
CA ARG A 252 2.19 7.40 -5.32
C ARG A 252 3.29 7.88 -6.25
N VAL A 253 4.30 7.04 -6.51
CA VAL A 253 5.39 7.36 -7.44
C VAL A 253 4.84 7.52 -8.84
N VAL A 254 3.99 6.59 -9.28
CA VAL A 254 3.33 6.66 -10.60
C VAL A 254 2.45 7.90 -10.71
N PHE A 255 1.65 8.22 -9.69
CA PHE A 255 0.84 9.44 -9.71
C PHE A 255 1.69 10.72 -9.72
N ALA A 256 2.78 10.78 -8.95
CA ALA A 256 3.69 11.93 -8.96
C ALA A 256 4.34 12.11 -10.34
N TRP A 257 4.69 10.99 -10.99
CA TRP A 257 5.25 10.97 -12.33
C TRP A 257 4.26 11.48 -13.38
N VAL A 258 3.03 10.97 -13.37
CA VAL A 258 1.94 11.43 -14.26
C VAL A 258 1.63 12.90 -14.02
N LEU A 259 1.52 13.34 -12.76
CA LEU A 259 1.26 14.73 -12.41
C LEU A 259 2.35 15.66 -12.96
N LEU A 260 3.61 15.25 -12.84
CA LEU A 260 4.74 16.02 -13.35
C LEU A 260 4.67 16.15 -14.88
N ILE A 261 4.32 15.09 -15.61
CA ILE A 261 4.12 15.13 -17.09
C ILE A 261 3.05 16.17 -17.46
N PHE A 262 1.90 16.15 -16.77
CA PHE A 262 0.84 17.11 -17.03
C PHE A 262 1.24 18.55 -16.72
N VAL A 263 1.95 18.77 -15.61
CA VAL A 263 2.41 20.11 -15.23
C VAL A 263 3.43 20.63 -16.23
N SER A 264 4.43 19.84 -16.62
CA SER A 264 5.42 20.22 -17.63
C SER A 264 4.77 20.49 -18.99
N SER A 265 3.81 19.66 -19.41
CA SER A 265 3.06 19.86 -20.65
C SER A 265 2.35 21.22 -20.70
N LEU A 266 1.76 21.66 -19.57
CA LEU A 266 1.14 22.99 -19.48
C LEU A 266 2.18 24.12 -19.59
N PHE A 267 3.37 23.95 -19.01
CA PHE A 267 4.47 24.91 -19.19
C PHE A 267 4.93 24.99 -20.64
N TYR A 268 5.09 23.85 -21.31
CA TYR A 268 5.44 23.83 -22.72
C TYR A 268 4.36 24.40 -23.61
N PHE A 269 3.09 24.17 -23.30
CA PHE A 269 1.99 24.76 -24.03
C PHE A 269 2.00 26.30 -23.94
N GLY A 270 2.36 26.85 -22.79
CA GLY A 270 2.46 28.30 -22.59
C GLY A 270 3.72 28.96 -23.19
N LEU A 271 4.86 28.27 -23.17
CA LEU A 271 6.16 28.81 -23.61
C LEU A 271 6.53 28.42 -25.06
N GLY A 272 5.94 27.33 -25.56
CA GLY A 272 6.11 26.76 -26.89
C GLY A 272 7.38 25.94 -27.10
N ILE A 273 7.25 24.96 -27.99
CA ILE A 273 8.28 24.02 -28.43
C ILE A 273 8.49 24.18 -29.95
N LEU A 274 9.64 23.77 -30.47
CA LEU A 274 9.91 23.74 -31.91
C LEU A 274 9.72 22.32 -32.46
N ASP A 275 9.05 22.21 -33.60
CA ASP A 275 8.94 20.97 -34.37
C ASP A 275 9.94 20.97 -35.54
N THR A 276 10.71 19.88 -35.63
CA THR A 276 11.74 19.63 -36.67
C THR A 276 11.30 18.65 -37.74
N SER A 277 10.08 18.10 -37.65
CA SER A 277 9.48 17.25 -38.69
C SER A 277 9.55 17.83 -40.11
N PRO A 278 9.43 19.17 -40.36
CA PRO A 278 9.50 19.72 -41.72
C PRO A 278 10.87 19.51 -42.37
N ASP A 279 11.94 19.47 -41.59
CA ASP A 279 13.31 19.32 -42.09
C ASP A 279 13.61 17.84 -42.40
N VAL A 280 13.12 16.89 -41.60
CA VAL A 280 13.36 15.44 -41.80
C VAL A 280 12.72 14.94 -43.10
N GLU A 281 11.50 15.40 -43.42
CA GLU A 281 10.84 15.13 -44.70
C GLU A 281 11.61 15.75 -45.87
N ALA A 282 12.15 16.96 -45.71
CA ALA A 282 12.95 17.61 -46.74
C ALA A 282 14.28 16.87 -47.00
N TYR A 283 14.98 16.40 -45.97
CA TYR A 283 16.23 15.65 -46.11
C TYR A 283 16.01 14.23 -46.66
N SER A 284 14.96 13.54 -46.24
CA SER A 284 14.62 12.20 -46.75
C SER A 284 14.18 12.24 -48.22
N ALA A 285 13.41 13.25 -48.63
CA ALA A 285 13.06 13.48 -50.04
C ALA A 285 14.30 13.76 -50.91
N LEU A 286 15.26 14.55 -50.42
CA LEU A 286 16.53 14.83 -51.11
C LEU A 286 17.43 13.59 -51.21
N THR A 287 17.36 12.67 -50.24
CA THR A 287 18.12 11.42 -50.24
C THR A 287 17.52 10.40 -51.22
N ALA A 288 16.18 10.34 -51.31
CA ALA A 288 15.45 9.52 -52.28
C ALA A 288 15.69 9.96 -53.74
N LEU A 289 15.93 11.26 -53.97
CA LEU A 289 16.32 11.80 -55.28
C LEU A 289 17.77 11.47 -55.68
N LYS A 290 18.63 11.06 -54.73
CA LYS A 290 20.07 10.85 -54.95
C LYS A 290 20.47 9.41 -55.21
N THR A 291 19.56 8.44 -55.09
CA THR A 291 19.81 7.04 -55.41
C THR A 291 19.49 6.75 -56.88
N PRO A 292 20.47 6.43 -57.76
CA PRO A 292 20.16 5.94 -59.10
C PRO A 292 19.50 4.55 -59.01
N PRO A 293 18.62 4.16 -59.96
CA PRO A 293 18.01 2.84 -59.95
C PRO A 293 19.09 1.78 -60.05
N VAL A 294 19.12 0.87 -59.07
CA VAL A 294 20.02 -0.28 -59.04
C VAL A 294 19.74 -1.13 -60.28
N ALA A 295 20.65 -1.12 -61.24
CA ALA A 295 20.64 -2.02 -62.38
C ALA A 295 20.70 -3.47 -61.89
N GLN A 296 19.83 -4.30 -62.46
CA GLN A 296 19.61 -5.69 -62.08
C GLN A 296 20.88 -6.53 -62.13
N ALA A 297 21.02 -7.38 -61.12
CA ALA A 297 22.14 -8.30 -60.92
C ALA A 297 22.35 -9.25 -62.10
N VAL A 298 23.54 -9.19 -62.71
CA VAL A 298 24.06 -10.26 -63.57
C VAL A 298 24.78 -11.28 -62.68
N LYS A 299 24.38 -12.55 -62.79
CA LYS A 299 24.91 -13.73 -62.07
C LYS A 299 26.43 -13.88 -62.23
N PRO A 300 27.17 -14.35 -61.20
CA PRO A 300 28.54 -14.80 -61.38
C PRO A 300 28.60 -16.30 -61.69
N ALA A 301 29.50 -16.69 -62.60
CA ALA A 301 29.99 -18.06 -62.77
C ALA A 301 31.53 -18.04 -62.88
N PRO A 302 32.23 -19.13 -62.49
CA PRO A 302 33.45 -19.04 -61.68
C PRO A 302 34.71 -19.55 -62.39
N ILE A 303 35.88 -18.99 -62.08
CA ILE A 303 37.23 -19.50 -62.38
C ILE A 303 38.14 -18.88 -61.31
N GLY A 304 39.05 -19.52 -60.57
CA GLY A 304 39.75 -20.78 -60.72
C GLY A 304 41.24 -20.51 -60.38
N MET A 305 41.66 -20.97 -59.20
CA MET A 305 42.98 -21.56 -58.87
C MET A 305 44.30 -20.85 -59.26
N GLN A 306 45.05 -20.45 -58.20
CA GLN A 306 46.52 -20.48 -58.00
C GLN A 306 47.48 -19.86 -59.04
N ALA A 307 48.37 -18.97 -58.59
CA ALA A 307 49.78 -19.32 -58.28
C ALA A 307 50.65 -18.08 -57.94
N LYS A 308 51.59 -18.31 -57.02
CA LYS A 308 52.77 -17.51 -56.64
C LYS A 308 53.56 -17.00 -57.85
N SER A 309 54.18 -15.82 -57.73
CA SER A 309 55.62 -15.69 -57.43
C SER A 309 56.10 -14.23 -57.59
N ASP A 310 56.79 -13.76 -56.55
CA ASP A 310 58.07 -13.05 -56.58
C ASP A 310 58.20 -11.72 -57.37
N GLU A 311 58.30 -10.64 -56.57
CA GLU A 311 59.21 -9.49 -56.79
C GLU A 311 60.67 -9.96 -57.04
N PRO A 312 61.63 -9.13 -57.55
CA PRO A 312 61.73 -7.68 -57.33
C PRO A 312 62.32 -6.84 -58.49
N GLY A 313 62.31 -5.51 -58.31
CA GLY A 313 63.49 -4.72 -58.66
C GLY A 313 63.30 -3.51 -59.59
N ALA A 314 63.56 -2.35 -58.97
CA ALA A 314 64.34 -1.23 -59.52
C ALA A 314 63.69 -0.25 -60.52
N VAL A 315 63.32 0.91 -59.96
CA VAL A 315 63.88 2.24 -60.25
C VAL A 315 64.16 2.56 -61.72
N THR A 316 63.46 3.55 -62.28
CA THR A 316 64.07 4.84 -62.68
C THR A 316 63.05 5.86 -63.18
N SER A 317 63.31 7.08 -62.75
CA SER A 317 62.75 8.37 -63.13
C SER A 317 62.81 8.70 -64.63
N ALA A 318 61.77 9.34 -65.16
CA ALA A 318 61.92 10.54 -65.99
C ALA A 318 60.55 11.22 -66.14
N GLY A 319 60.46 12.48 -65.69
CA GLY A 319 59.26 13.29 -65.79
C GLY A 319 59.07 13.90 -67.17
N VAL A 320 57.81 14.16 -67.53
CA VAL A 320 57.43 15.10 -68.60
C VAL A 320 56.15 15.83 -68.14
N SER A 321 56.35 17.09 -67.75
CA SER A 321 55.47 18.26 -67.86
C SER A 321 53.94 18.08 -67.96
N ALA A 322 53.24 18.67 -66.98
CA ALA A 322 51.94 19.30 -67.20
C ALA A 322 52.11 20.55 -68.09
N PRO A 323 51.09 20.93 -68.89
CA PRO A 323 50.17 21.93 -68.37
C PRO A 323 48.69 21.74 -68.80
N GLY A 324 47.79 22.28 -67.96
CA GLY A 324 46.52 22.86 -68.37
C GLY A 324 45.37 21.92 -68.75
N GLU A 325 44.42 21.69 -67.83
CA GLU A 325 43.15 22.42 -67.81
C GLU A 325 42.17 21.80 -66.80
N SER A 326 41.56 22.71 -66.06
CA SER A 326 40.59 22.51 -65.00
C SER A 326 39.27 21.90 -65.49
N LEU A 327 38.93 20.72 -64.98
CA LEU A 327 37.54 20.26 -64.88
C LEU A 327 37.30 19.62 -63.51
N LEU A 328 37.35 20.47 -62.46
CA LEU A 328 36.67 20.18 -61.21
C LEU A 328 35.16 20.12 -61.50
N PRO A 329 34.44 19.04 -61.15
CA PRO A 329 32.98 19.11 -61.16
C PRO A 329 32.56 20.20 -60.18
N LYS A 330 31.82 21.18 -60.69
CA LYS A 330 31.16 22.24 -59.91
C LYS A 330 30.64 21.66 -58.59
N ALA A 331 31.19 22.14 -57.48
CA ALA A 331 30.67 21.84 -56.16
C ALA A 331 29.17 22.15 -56.16
N LEU A 332 28.36 21.11 -55.97
CA LEU A 332 26.92 21.25 -55.78
C LEU A 332 26.72 22.21 -54.59
N PRO A 333 25.89 23.25 -54.70
CA PRO A 333 25.66 24.16 -53.57
C PRO A 333 25.07 23.35 -52.40
N LEU A 334 25.75 23.36 -51.26
CA LEU A 334 25.16 22.92 -50.00
C LEU A 334 23.89 23.74 -49.77
N PRO A 335 22.75 23.13 -49.40
CA PRO A 335 21.54 23.89 -49.11
C PRO A 335 21.81 24.81 -47.92
N GLN A 336 21.94 26.11 -48.18
CA GLN A 336 21.99 27.18 -47.17
C GLN A 336 20.58 27.57 -46.72
N LYS A 337 19.64 26.63 -46.60
CA LYS A 337 18.32 26.93 -46.05
C LYS A 337 18.38 26.75 -44.53
N LYS A 338 18.20 27.85 -43.80
CA LYS A 338 18.05 27.86 -42.35
C LYS A 338 16.88 26.90 -42.00
N PRO A 339 17.01 25.97 -41.04
CA PRO A 339 15.93 25.05 -40.71
C PRO A 339 14.67 25.82 -40.35
N ASP A 340 13.56 25.52 -41.02
CA ASP A 340 12.26 26.17 -40.82
C ASP A 340 11.59 25.46 -39.63
N PHE A 341 11.94 25.86 -38.40
CA PHE A 341 11.32 25.32 -37.19
C PHE A 341 9.87 25.78 -37.08
N ALA A 342 8.92 24.84 -37.01
CA ALA A 342 7.52 25.18 -36.76
C ALA A 342 7.30 25.37 -35.24
N TYR A 343 6.72 26.50 -34.84
CA TYR A 343 6.43 26.78 -33.43
C TYR A 343 5.13 26.09 -32.99
N VAL A 344 5.21 25.30 -31.94
CA VAL A 344 4.09 24.55 -31.35
C VAL A 344 3.84 25.07 -29.94
N GLY A 345 2.77 25.84 -29.75
CA GLY A 345 2.40 26.45 -28.47
C GLY A 345 0.99 27.03 -28.52
N PHE A 346 0.54 27.63 -27.41
CA PHE A 346 -0.76 28.29 -27.36
C PHE A 346 -0.83 29.47 -28.33
N ASP A 347 -1.82 29.43 -29.22
CA ASP A 347 -2.12 30.54 -30.12
C ASP A 347 -3.56 31.01 -29.88
N GLY A 348 -3.69 32.27 -29.44
CA GLY A 348 -4.98 32.90 -29.17
C GLY A 348 -5.81 33.16 -30.44
N SER A 349 -5.19 33.08 -31.62
CA SER A 349 -5.87 33.22 -32.91
C SER A 349 -6.33 31.89 -33.51
N ALA A 350 -5.85 30.76 -32.98
CA ALA A 350 -6.17 29.43 -33.48
C ALA A 350 -7.47 28.85 -32.87
N GLY A 351 -8.11 27.95 -33.61
CA GLY A 351 -9.29 27.24 -33.14
C GLY A 351 -9.01 26.34 -31.92
N LEU A 352 -10.04 26.04 -31.15
CA LEU A 352 -9.93 25.16 -29.97
C LEU A 352 -9.36 23.78 -30.31
N LEU A 353 -9.71 23.22 -31.47
CA LEU A 353 -9.20 21.93 -31.93
C LEU A 353 -7.69 21.98 -32.22
N ASP A 354 -7.19 23.08 -32.77
CA ASP A 354 -5.78 23.24 -33.12
C ASP A 354 -4.94 23.46 -31.86
N ASN A 355 -5.45 24.24 -30.91
CA ASN A 355 -4.85 24.36 -29.58
C ASN A 355 -4.83 23.03 -28.81
N LEU A 356 -5.86 22.18 -28.95
CA LEU A 356 -5.87 20.83 -28.37
C LEU A 356 -4.83 19.91 -29.02
N ARG A 357 -4.64 20.00 -30.34
CA ARG A 357 -3.57 19.26 -31.04
C ARG A 357 -2.18 19.72 -30.59
N ALA A 358 -1.97 21.04 -30.51
CA ALA A 358 -0.72 21.61 -30.01
C ALA A 358 -0.41 21.15 -28.58
N TYR A 359 -1.40 21.16 -27.69
CA TYR A 359 -1.26 20.60 -26.35
C TYR A 359 -0.92 19.10 -26.35
N GLY A 360 -1.51 18.32 -27.26
CA GLY A 360 -1.17 16.91 -27.47
C GLY A 360 0.30 16.70 -27.83
N SER A 361 0.86 17.55 -28.70
CA SER A 361 2.28 17.54 -29.04
C SER A 361 3.17 17.93 -27.85
N CYS A 362 2.77 18.93 -27.05
CA CYS A 362 3.47 19.30 -25.82
C CYS A 362 3.46 18.16 -24.78
N LEU A 363 2.34 17.43 -24.67
CA LEU A 363 2.21 16.27 -23.80
C LEU A 363 3.13 15.13 -24.25
N TYR A 364 3.15 14.85 -25.56
CA TYR A 364 4.05 13.87 -26.15
C TYR A 364 5.53 14.21 -25.89
N PHE A 365 5.91 15.48 -26.07
CA PHE A 365 7.26 15.95 -25.77
C PHE A 365 7.66 15.75 -24.30
N SER A 366 6.76 16.08 -23.36
CA SER A 366 6.99 15.85 -21.92
C SER A 366 7.16 14.36 -21.59
N VAL A 367 6.31 13.49 -22.16
CA VAL A 367 6.43 12.03 -21.98
C VAL A 367 7.79 11.53 -22.46
N ILE A 368 8.22 11.95 -23.65
CA ILE A 368 9.53 11.58 -24.20
C ILE A 368 10.64 12.08 -23.30
N THR A 369 10.66 13.36 -22.96
CA THR A 369 11.71 13.98 -22.13
C THR A 369 11.83 13.30 -20.76
N MET A 370 10.70 12.84 -20.21
CA MET A 370 10.62 12.20 -18.90
C MET A 370 11.00 10.70 -18.93
N THR A 371 10.72 10.00 -20.04
CA THR A 371 10.98 8.54 -20.19
C THR A 371 12.33 8.25 -20.83
N THR A 372 12.74 9.07 -21.78
CA THR A 372 13.94 8.94 -22.59
C THR A 372 14.71 10.24 -22.52
N THR A 373 16.00 10.21 -22.21
CA THR A 373 16.83 11.42 -22.09
C THR A 373 17.11 12.13 -23.43
N GLY A 374 16.26 11.93 -24.44
CA GLY A 374 16.37 12.50 -25.79
C GLY A 374 15.15 13.34 -26.13
N TYR A 375 15.28 14.17 -27.17
CA TYR A 375 14.26 15.15 -27.55
C TYR A 375 13.39 14.70 -28.75
N GLY A 376 13.78 13.63 -29.46
CA GLY A 376 13.02 13.14 -30.62
C GLY A 376 12.99 14.17 -31.75
N GLU A 377 11.81 14.35 -32.36
CA GLU A 377 11.55 15.32 -33.46
C GLU A 377 11.16 16.72 -32.95
N LEU A 378 10.97 16.89 -31.64
CA LEU A 378 10.58 18.15 -31.02
C LEU A 378 11.76 18.69 -30.21
N VAL A 379 12.08 19.97 -30.33
CA VAL A 379 13.26 20.58 -29.69
C VAL A 379 12.84 21.76 -28.82
N PRO A 380 13.37 21.88 -27.58
CA PRO A 380 13.03 23.01 -26.73
C PRO A 380 13.57 24.33 -27.29
N THR A 381 12.75 25.37 -27.18
CA THR A 381 13.14 26.78 -27.37
C THR A 381 14.15 27.22 -26.29
N GLN A 382 14.78 28.38 -26.47
CA GLN A 382 15.73 28.92 -25.48
C GLN A 382 15.13 29.03 -24.07
N ASP A 383 13.84 29.39 -23.99
CA ASP A 383 13.13 29.59 -22.73
C ASP A 383 12.66 28.26 -22.09
N THR A 384 12.34 27.25 -22.91
CA THR A 384 11.88 25.93 -22.41
C THR A 384 13.02 24.96 -22.12
N ARG A 385 14.24 25.24 -22.59
CA ARG A 385 15.41 24.36 -22.40
C ARG A 385 15.73 24.09 -20.93
N ALA A 386 15.60 25.09 -20.06
CA ALA A 386 15.82 24.93 -18.63
C ALA A 386 14.74 24.02 -17.99
N VAL A 387 13.48 24.17 -18.41
CA VAL A 387 12.36 23.34 -17.96
C VAL A 387 12.58 21.89 -18.38
N ALA A 388 12.98 21.66 -19.64
CA ALA A 388 13.28 20.34 -20.16
C ALA A 388 14.44 19.65 -19.44
N ALA A 389 15.49 20.40 -19.09
CA ALA A 389 16.61 19.86 -18.31
C ALA A 389 16.19 19.44 -16.89
N VAL A 390 15.38 20.26 -16.21
CA VAL A 390 14.85 19.94 -14.87
C VAL A 390 13.90 18.75 -14.93
N GLU A 391 13.02 18.73 -15.93
CA GLU A 391 12.10 17.62 -16.17
C GLU A 391 12.85 16.31 -16.38
N ALA A 392 13.81 16.27 -17.31
CA ALA A 392 14.60 15.07 -17.59
C ALA A 392 15.33 14.54 -16.35
N PHE A 393 15.94 15.43 -15.55
CA PHE A 393 16.58 15.05 -14.29
C PHE A 393 15.58 14.46 -13.30
N SER A 394 14.43 15.11 -13.12
CA SER A 394 13.40 14.66 -12.20
C SER A 394 12.74 13.34 -12.65
N GLY A 395 12.56 13.13 -13.96
CA GLY A 395 12.10 11.88 -14.55
C GLY A 395 13.05 10.72 -14.30
N ALA A 396 14.35 10.93 -14.54
CA ALA A 396 15.39 9.94 -14.23
C ALA A 396 15.42 9.58 -12.73
N PHE A 397 15.31 10.57 -11.85
CA PHE A 397 15.23 10.36 -10.40
C PHE A 397 13.98 9.55 -10.00
N LEU A 398 12.80 9.90 -10.53
CA LEU A 398 11.55 9.18 -10.28
C LEU A 398 11.60 7.74 -10.77
N MET A 399 12.20 7.50 -11.95
CA MET A 399 12.42 6.15 -12.47
C MET A 399 13.35 5.34 -11.58
N ALA A 400 14.45 5.92 -11.10
CA ALA A 400 15.33 5.24 -10.16
C ALA A 400 14.61 4.88 -8.85
N VAL A 401 13.80 5.80 -8.30
CA VAL A 401 12.97 5.53 -7.12
C VAL A 401 11.93 4.45 -7.41
N LEU A 402 11.29 4.46 -8.58
CA LEU A 402 10.32 3.44 -8.98
C LEU A 402 10.96 2.06 -9.02
N VAL A 403 12.12 1.93 -9.69
CA VAL A 403 12.88 0.68 -9.76
C VAL A 403 13.29 0.20 -8.38
N LEU A 404 13.78 1.09 -7.51
CA LEU A 404 14.14 0.73 -6.14
C LEU A 404 12.94 0.23 -5.32
N VAL A 405 11.79 0.90 -5.45
CA VAL A 405 10.57 0.53 -4.72
C VAL A 405 10.03 -0.81 -5.23
N PHE A 406 9.98 -1.02 -6.55
CA PHE A 406 9.54 -2.27 -7.14
C PHE A 406 10.52 -3.41 -6.85
N GLY A 407 11.82 -3.17 -6.98
CA GLY A 407 12.85 -4.15 -6.63
C GLY A 407 12.76 -4.57 -5.17
N ARG A 408 12.59 -3.62 -4.25
CA ARG A 408 12.36 -3.92 -2.83
C ARG A 408 11.08 -4.70 -2.58
N LYS A 409 10.03 -4.48 -3.37
CA LYS A 409 8.76 -5.20 -3.26
C LYS A 409 8.83 -6.62 -3.83
N MET A 410 9.63 -6.86 -4.86
CA MET A 410 9.83 -8.21 -5.43
C MET A 410 10.78 -9.09 -4.62
N MET A 411 11.72 -8.49 -3.90
CA MET A 411 12.72 -9.21 -3.08
C MET A 411 12.22 -9.59 -1.68
N ARG A 412 11.00 -9.18 -1.30
CA ARG A 412 10.32 -9.46 -0.04
C ARG A 412 9.19 -10.44 -0.28
#